data_AF-A0A1V9ZMF3-F1
#
_entry.id   AF-A0A1V9ZMF3-F1
#
_cell.length_a   1.000
_cell.length_b   1.000
_cell.length_c   1.000
_cell.angle_alpha   90.00
_cell.angle_beta   90.00
_cell.angle_gamma   90.00
#
_symmetry.space_group_name_H-M   'P 1'
#
loop_
_entity.id
_entity.type
_entity.pdbx_description
1 polymer ?
#
loop_
_entity_poly.entity_id
_entity_poly.type
_entity_poly.pdbx_seq_one_letter_code
_entity_poly.pdbx_strand_id
1 'polypeptide(L)'
;MSDRSTFSGWLRIKRATGFMNVWKQRFFVLKNTTLYEYQSEATFSGGHKATRRVTSVQLVPSLPLTFLVSSSSGKKQSFYLSAFDSASFKHWNEAFNESCVPIVLDDEPRPSGRTTSNVESITSSSTTMPVMCGDHIHHLRASSKVYKPILDEKLPSLPQKNEP
;
A
#
# COMPACT_ATOMS: atom_id res chain seq x y z
N MET A 1 6.89 16.58 19.05
CA MET A 1 6.78 15.22 18.49
C MET A 1 5.36 15.10 17.95
N SER A 2 5.16 15.20 16.64
CA SER A 2 3.81 15.10 16.07
C SER A 2 3.27 13.69 16.30
N ASP A 3 2.15 13.57 17.01
CA ASP A 3 1.41 12.32 17.10
C ASP A 3 1.11 11.87 15.68
N ARG A 4 1.69 10.74 15.27
CA ARG A 4 1.39 10.17 13.96
C ARG A 4 -0.10 9.90 13.89
N SER A 5 -0.72 10.39 12.82
CA SER A 5 -2.16 10.33 12.55
C SER A 5 -2.72 8.96 12.88
N THR A 6 -3.66 8.90 13.85
CA THR A 6 -4.43 7.69 14.11
C THR A 6 -5.65 7.72 13.20
N PHE A 7 -5.84 6.68 12.39
CA PHE A 7 -7.00 6.54 11.51
C PHE A 7 -7.81 5.31 11.89
N SER A 8 -9.13 5.37 11.79
CA SER A 8 -9.99 4.24 12.17
C SER A 8 -11.24 4.15 11.32
N GLY A 9 -11.77 2.93 11.20
CA GLY A 9 -12.99 2.69 10.45
C GLY A 9 -13.28 1.22 10.21
N TRP A 10 -14.42 0.97 9.56
CA TRP A 10 -14.87 -0.36 9.22
C TRP A 10 -14.25 -0.86 7.92
N LEU A 11 -13.76 -2.10 7.93
CA LEU A 11 -13.28 -2.83 6.75
C LEU A 11 -13.76 -4.28 6.78
N ARG A 12 -13.72 -4.92 5.61
CA ARG A 12 -13.87 -6.36 5.47
C ARG A 12 -12.49 -7.01 5.38
N ILE A 13 -12.24 -8.04 6.17
CA ILE A 13 -10.99 -8.79 6.17
C ILE A 13 -11.20 -10.23 5.70
N LYS A 14 -10.26 -10.73 4.88
CA LYS A 14 -10.15 -12.15 4.50
C LYS A 14 -8.67 -12.55 4.48
N ARG A 15 -8.34 -13.78 4.89
CA ARG A 15 -6.96 -14.28 4.73
C ARG A 15 -6.62 -14.40 3.24
N ALA A 16 -5.39 -14.08 2.86
CA ALA A 16 -4.94 -14.26 1.48
C ALA A 16 -4.73 -15.75 1.14
N THR A 17 -4.42 -16.56 2.15
CA THR A 17 -4.16 -18.00 2.01
C THR A 17 -4.80 -18.80 3.16
N GLY A 18 -5.07 -20.09 2.92
CA GLY A 18 -5.60 -21.05 3.90
C GLY A 18 -7.09 -21.36 3.76
N PHE A 19 -7.60 -22.18 4.68
CA PHE A 19 -8.94 -22.81 4.60
C PHE A 19 -10.13 -21.86 4.84
N MET A 20 -9.91 -20.68 5.42
CA MET A 20 -11.01 -19.80 5.82
C MET A 20 -11.00 -18.53 4.98
N ASN A 21 -11.66 -18.61 3.82
CA ASN A 21 -11.76 -17.57 2.79
C ASN A 21 -13.06 -16.75 2.91
N VAL A 22 -13.60 -16.63 4.12
CA VAL A 22 -14.83 -15.85 4.37
C VAL A 22 -14.46 -14.42 4.74
N TRP A 23 -15.10 -13.45 4.10
CA TRP A 23 -15.00 -12.05 4.47
C TRP A 23 -15.67 -11.79 5.81
N LYS A 24 -14.98 -11.08 6.71
CA LYS A 24 -15.50 -10.68 8.02
C LYS A 24 -15.44 -9.17 8.14
N GLN A 25 -16.53 -8.55 8.58
CA GLN A 25 -16.52 -7.13 8.92
C GLN A 25 -15.92 -6.92 10.31
N ARG A 26 -14.98 -5.98 10.40
CA ARG A 26 -14.27 -5.62 11.63
C ARG A 26 -14.00 -4.12 11.66
N PHE A 27 -13.94 -3.58 12.87
CA PHE A 27 -13.51 -2.20 13.08
C PHE A 27 -11.99 -2.20 13.26
N PHE A 28 -11.30 -1.31 12.56
CA PHE A 28 -9.86 -1.22 12.60
C PHE A 28 -9.40 0.15 13.07
N VAL A 29 -8.28 0.15 13.78
CA VAL A 29 -7.53 1.37 14.13
C VAL A 29 -6.11 1.20 13.63
N LEU A 30 -5.65 2.10 12.78
CA LEU A 30 -4.26 2.22 12.37
C LEU A 30 -3.61 3.32 13.21
N LYS A 31 -2.59 2.94 13.97
CA LYS A 31 -1.75 3.86 14.72
C LYS A 31 -0.30 3.54 14.40
N ASN A 32 0.43 4.51 13.87
CA ASN A 32 1.75 4.29 13.27
C ASN A 32 1.63 3.16 12.21
N THR A 33 2.55 2.21 12.22
CA THR A 33 2.50 1.01 11.35
C THR A 33 1.74 -0.16 11.97
N THR A 34 0.91 0.07 12.99
CA THR A 34 0.22 -0.99 13.73
C THR A 34 -1.28 -0.91 13.52
N LEU A 35 -1.85 -2.01 13.04
CA LEU A 35 -3.27 -2.18 12.81
C LEU A 35 -3.88 -3.02 13.94
N TYR A 36 -4.83 -2.44 14.64
CA TYR A 36 -5.60 -3.05 15.71
C TYR A 36 -6.96 -3.46 15.15
N GLU A 37 -7.32 -4.73 15.32
CA GLU A 37 -8.60 -5.30 14.89
C GLU A 37 -9.54 -5.41 16.09
N TYR A 38 -10.76 -4.90 15.97
CA TYR A 38 -11.81 -5.00 16.98
C TYR A 38 -13.02 -5.73 16.39
N GLN A 39 -13.72 -6.48 17.24
CA GLN A 39 -14.93 -7.19 16.83
C GLN A 39 -16.08 -6.23 16.53
N SER A 40 -16.19 -5.15 17.30
CA SER A 40 -17.11 -4.04 17.09
C SER A 40 -16.53 -2.76 17.68
N GLU A 41 -17.10 -1.61 17.32
CA GLU A 41 -16.73 -0.29 17.85
C GLU A 41 -16.93 -0.20 19.38
N ALA A 42 -17.97 -0.86 19.92
CA ALA A 42 -18.24 -0.90 21.36
C ALA A 42 -17.16 -1.68 22.16
N THR A 43 -16.33 -2.49 21.51
CA THR A 43 -15.31 -3.32 22.17
C THR A 43 -14.00 -2.57 22.40
N PHE A 44 -13.91 -1.27 22.10
CA PHE A 44 -12.70 -0.47 22.37
C PHE A 44 -12.22 -0.61 23.83
N SER A 45 -13.14 -0.69 24.79
CA SER A 45 -12.85 -0.84 26.23
C SER A 45 -12.47 -2.26 26.63
N GLY A 46 -12.84 -3.27 25.83
CA GLY A 46 -12.63 -4.70 26.11
C GLY A 46 -11.33 -5.26 25.52
N GLY A 47 -10.52 -4.41 24.88
CA GLY A 47 -9.29 -4.81 24.21
C GLY A 47 -9.47 -5.17 22.73
N HIS A 48 -8.36 -5.21 21.99
CA HIS A 48 -8.35 -5.55 20.58
C HIS A 48 -8.35 -7.08 20.38
N LYS A 49 -9.02 -7.54 19.33
CA LYS A 49 -9.05 -8.95 18.93
C LYS A 49 -7.70 -9.42 18.41
N ALA A 50 -7.02 -8.56 17.64
CA ALA A 50 -5.72 -8.87 17.07
C ALA A 50 -4.91 -7.58 16.86
N THR A 51 -3.59 -7.69 17.00
CA THR A 51 -2.64 -6.63 16.68
C THR A 51 -1.68 -7.11 15.60
N ARG A 52 -1.54 -6.29 14.56
CA ARG A 52 -0.75 -6.61 13.36
C ARG A 52 0.16 -5.45 13.01
N ARG A 53 1.48 -5.68 13.03
CA ARG A 53 2.43 -4.72 12.46
C ARG A 53 2.40 -4.85 10.95
N VAL A 54 1.95 -3.79 10.28
CA VAL A 54 1.89 -3.67 8.82
C VAL A 54 3.31 -3.49 8.29
N THR A 55 3.71 -4.33 7.34
CA THR A 55 5.02 -4.26 6.69
C THR A 55 4.93 -3.83 5.25
N SER A 56 3.79 -4.09 4.59
CA SER A 56 3.56 -3.67 3.21
C SER A 56 2.07 -3.63 2.94
N VAL A 57 1.66 -2.68 2.10
CA VAL A 57 0.30 -2.50 1.60
C VAL A 57 0.40 -2.39 0.08
N GLN A 58 -0.39 -3.21 -0.62
CA GLN A 58 -0.46 -3.23 -2.08
C GLN A 58 -1.91 -3.11 -2.50
N LEU A 59 -2.18 -2.41 -3.60
CA LEU A 59 -3.51 -2.43 -4.20
C LEU A 59 -3.71 -3.74 -4.98
N VAL A 60 -4.93 -4.26 -5.00
CA VAL A 60 -5.25 -5.50 -5.72
C VAL A 60 -6.04 -5.17 -6.99
N PRO A 61 -5.44 -5.25 -8.19
CA PRO A 61 -6.13 -4.84 -9.43
C PRO A 61 -7.39 -5.65 -9.74
N SER A 62 -7.43 -6.92 -9.33
CA SER A 62 -8.55 -7.83 -9.56
C SER A 62 -9.68 -7.71 -8.54
N LEU A 63 -9.49 -6.97 -7.44
CA LEU A 63 -10.49 -6.81 -6.38
C LEU A 63 -10.69 -5.32 -6.10
N PRO A 64 -11.86 -4.74 -6.46
CA PRO A 64 -12.09 -3.32 -6.26
C PRO A 64 -12.03 -2.97 -4.77
N LEU A 65 -11.58 -1.75 -4.48
CA LEU A 65 -11.55 -1.19 -3.13
C LEU A 65 -10.80 -2.06 -2.12
N THR A 66 -9.81 -2.84 -2.57
CA THR A 66 -9.14 -3.86 -1.77
C THR A 66 -7.62 -3.68 -1.73
N PHE A 67 -7.08 -3.80 -0.52
CA PHE A 67 -5.66 -3.84 -0.21
C PHE A 67 -5.23 -5.27 0.07
N LEU A 68 -4.05 -5.66 -0.40
CA LEU A 68 -3.28 -6.79 0.11
C LEU A 68 -2.29 -6.26 1.14
N VAL A 69 -2.53 -6.60 2.40
CA VAL A 69 -1.70 -6.16 3.53
C VAL A 69 -0.87 -7.34 4.00
N SER A 70 0.44 -7.12 4.13
CA SER A 70 1.36 -8.07 4.74
C SER A 70 1.72 -7.62 6.15
N SER A 71 1.79 -8.56 7.08
CA SER A 71 2.11 -8.31 8.49
C SER A 71 3.18 -9.26 9.02
N SER A 72 3.95 -8.77 9.99
CA SER A 72 5.04 -9.51 10.65
C SER A 72 4.72 -9.96 12.08
N SER A 73 3.46 -9.93 12.51
CA SER A 73 3.08 -10.34 13.87
C SER A 73 3.16 -11.87 14.01
N GLY A 74 4.28 -12.37 14.54
CA GLY A 74 4.57 -13.80 14.69
C GLY A 74 5.02 -14.44 13.36
N LYS A 75 4.09 -15.07 12.64
CA LYS A 75 4.35 -15.64 11.30
C LYS A 75 3.98 -14.60 10.24
N LYS A 76 4.79 -14.48 9.18
CA LYS A 76 4.44 -13.62 8.03
C LYS A 76 3.07 -14.05 7.49
N GLN A 77 2.11 -13.15 7.56
CA GLN A 77 0.74 -13.39 7.10
C GLN A 77 0.28 -12.22 6.25
N SER A 78 -0.41 -12.56 5.16
CA SER A 78 -1.05 -11.59 4.28
C SER A 78 -2.56 -11.75 4.32
N PHE A 79 -3.26 -10.63 4.27
CA PHE A 79 -4.72 -10.56 4.31
C PHE A 79 -5.22 -9.49 3.36
N TYR A 80 -6.40 -9.71 2.83
CA TYR A 80 -7.12 -8.73 2.06
C TYR A 80 -7.95 -7.85 3.01
N LEU A 81 -7.85 -6.54 2.85
CA LEU A 81 -8.74 -5.56 3.47
C LEU A 81 -9.53 -4.85 2.39
N SER A 82 -10.85 -4.89 2.48
CA SER A 82 -11.74 -4.26 1.50
C SER A 82 -12.62 -3.20 2.17
N ALA A 83 -12.64 -2.01 1.58
CA ALA A 83 -13.54 -0.93 1.99
C ALA A 83 -14.97 -1.16 1.48
N PHE A 84 -15.93 -0.40 2.00
CA PHE A 84 -17.32 -0.50 1.57
C PHE A 84 -17.64 0.43 0.39
N ASP A 85 -16.89 1.51 0.27
CA ASP A 85 -17.07 2.56 -0.73
C ASP A 85 -15.72 3.21 -1.09
N SER A 86 -15.72 4.03 -2.13
CA SER A 86 -14.53 4.69 -2.67
C SER A 86 -13.97 5.76 -1.75
N ALA A 87 -14.80 6.44 -0.96
CA ALA A 87 -14.35 7.48 -0.04
C ALA A 87 -13.57 6.87 1.13
N SER A 88 -14.13 5.83 1.76
CA SER A 88 -13.47 5.03 2.78
C SER A 88 -12.17 4.41 2.26
N PHE A 89 -12.18 3.85 1.05
CA PHE A 89 -10.97 3.32 0.42
C PHE A 89 -9.88 4.38 0.26
N LYS A 90 -10.25 5.58 -0.21
CA LYS A 90 -9.31 6.69 -0.39
C LYS A 90 -8.66 7.09 0.93
N HIS A 91 -9.46 7.28 1.99
CA HIS A 91 -8.93 7.66 3.31
C HIS A 91 -8.04 6.56 3.91
N TRP A 92 -8.40 5.28 3.75
CA TRP A 92 -7.53 4.18 4.18
C TRP A 92 -6.21 4.14 3.41
N ASN A 93 -6.25 4.40 2.10
CA ASN A 93 -5.03 4.46 1.28
C ASN A 93 -4.11 5.60 1.72
N GLU A 94 -4.66 6.79 1.97
CA GLU A 94 -3.92 7.94 2.51
C GLU A 94 -3.30 7.61 3.87
N ALA A 95 -4.10 7.05 4.79
CA ALA A 95 -3.62 6.68 6.12
C ALA A 95 -2.50 5.62 6.08
N PHE A 96 -2.61 4.61 5.20
CA PHE A 96 -1.54 3.62 5.01
C PHE A 96 -0.28 4.25 4.44
N ASN A 97 -0.41 5.15 3.46
CA ASN A 97 0.72 5.86 2.88
C ASN A 97 1.42 6.69 3.95
N GLU A 98 0.71 7.58 4.65
CA GLU A 98 1.29 8.41 5.73
C GLU A 98 1.98 7.58 6.82
N SER A 99 1.37 6.46 7.20
CA SER A 99 1.85 5.62 8.29
C SER A 99 3.03 4.73 7.91
N CYS A 100 3.11 4.30 6.65
CA CYS A 100 4.04 3.29 6.16
C CYS A 100 5.12 3.85 5.22
N VAL A 101 5.22 5.17 5.01
CA VAL A 101 6.38 5.75 4.32
C VAL A 101 7.65 5.40 5.12
N PRO A 102 8.69 4.83 4.48
CA PRO A 102 10.01 4.80 5.08
C PRO A 102 10.39 6.25 5.38
N ILE A 103 10.69 6.59 6.63
CA ILE A 103 11.32 7.87 6.92
C ILE A 103 12.68 7.80 6.21
N VAL A 104 12.78 8.44 5.06
CA VAL A 104 14.07 8.86 4.53
C VAL A 104 14.53 9.91 5.53
N LEU A 105 15.40 9.50 6.46
CA LEU A 105 16.20 10.47 7.19
C LEU A 105 17.07 11.12 6.11
N ASP A 106 16.70 12.33 5.73
CA ASP A 106 17.52 13.21 4.88
C ASP A 106 18.93 13.21 5.46
N ASP A 107 19.86 12.60 4.72
CA ASP A 107 21.29 12.72 4.95
C ASP A 107 21.64 14.18 4.63
N GLU A 108 21.98 14.92 5.68
CA GLU A 108 22.29 16.34 5.66
C GLU A 108 23.43 16.64 4.68
N PRO A 109 23.29 17.60 3.74
CA PRO A 109 24.31 17.88 2.74
C PRO A 109 25.49 18.62 3.37
N ARG A 110 26.53 17.86 3.71
CA ARG A 110 27.79 18.38 4.26
C ARG A 110 28.38 19.47 3.32
N PRO A 111 28.62 20.70 3.80
CA PRO A 111 29.04 21.80 2.94
C PRO A 111 30.56 21.80 2.63
N SER A 112 30.84 21.93 1.33
CA SER A 112 31.90 22.67 0.60
C SER A 112 33.35 22.82 1.13
N GLY A 113 34.29 22.59 0.20
CA GLY A 113 35.62 23.22 0.11
C GLY A 113 36.72 22.17 -0.13
N ARG A 114 37.60 22.19 -1.14
CA ARG A 114 38.27 23.22 -1.97
C ARG A 114 38.85 22.48 -3.22
N THR A 115 38.77 22.99 -4.47
CA THR A 115 39.81 23.83 -5.15
C THR A 115 41.18 23.10 -5.19
N THR A 116 41.87 22.76 -6.29
CA THR A 116 41.93 23.18 -7.72
C THR A 116 42.86 22.21 -8.49
N SER A 117 42.72 22.23 -9.82
CA SER A 117 43.76 22.09 -10.86
C SER A 117 44.68 20.85 -10.89
N ASN A 118 44.68 20.13 -12.01
CA ASN A 118 45.77 20.29 -12.98
C ASN A 118 45.50 19.55 -14.30
N VAL A 119 46.09 20.13 -15.34
CA VAL A 119 45.98 19.83 -16.76
C VAL A 119 47.07 18.84 -17.18
N GLU A 120 46.84 18.12 -18.28
CA GLU A 120 47.76 17.78 -19.38
C GLU A 120 47.62 16.37 -19.96
N SER A 121 47.51 16.39 -21.28
CA SER A 121 47.35 15.33 -22.28
C SER A 121 48.59 14.46 -22.42
N ILE A 122 48.45 13.16 -22.71
CA ILE A 122 49.34 12.48 -23.67
C ILE A 122 48.64 11.28 -24.34
N THR A 123 49.16 10.98 -25.52
CA THR A 123 48.67 10.23 -26.68
C THR A 123 48.82 8.69 -26.63
N SER A 124 48.12 8.03 -27.57
CA SER A 124 48.52 6.84 -28.36
C SER A 124 47.97 5.44 -28.00
N SER A 125 47.08 4.99 -28.90
CA SER A 125 47.02 3.68 -29.60
C SER A 125 47.17 2.35 -28.83
N SER A 126 46.12 1.53 -28.83
CA SER A 126 46.10 0.23 -29.55
C SER A 126 44.82 -0.58 -29.30
N THR A 127 44.25 -1.05 -30.41
CA THR A 127 43.56 -2.33 -30.65
C THR A 127 43.17 -3.18 -29.44
N THR A 128 41.87 -3.44 -29.28
CA THR A 128 41.30 -4.77 -28.98
C THR A 128 39.76 -4.69 -29.11
N MET A 129 39.17 -5.52 -29.97
CA MET A 129 37.72 -5.79 -29.99
C MET A 129 37.34 -6.64 -28.77
N PRO A 130 36.16 -6.44 -28.16
CA PRO A 130 35.15 -7.49 -28.31
C PRO A 130 33.68 -7.02 -28.34
N VAL A 131 32.89 -7.76 -29.12
CA VAL A 131 31.54 -8.29 -28.83
C VAL A 131 30.36 -7.31 -28.71
N MET A 132 29.44 -7.43 -29.68
CA MET A 132 28.05 -6.99 -29.65
C MET A 132 27.15 -7.94 -28.83
N CYS A 133 25.97 -7.42 -28.46
CA CYS A 133 24.86 -7.99 -27.65
C CYS A 133 24.97 -7.61 -26.17
N GLY A 134 24.00 -6.98 -25.53
CA GLY A 134 22.61 -6.69 -25.88
C GLY A 134 21.87 -6.38 -24.57
N ASP A 135 20.74 -5.70 -24.69
CA ASP A 135 19.66 -5.56 -23.70
C ASP A 135 19.84 -4.47 -22.63
N HIS A 136 19.35 -3.25 -22.87
CA HIS A 136 17.97 -2.81 -22.58
C HIS A 136 17.51 -3.11 -21.15
N ILE A 137 17.77 -2.19 -20.22
CA ILE A 137 16.93 -2.04 -19.03
C ILE A 137 16.15 -0.74 -19.16
N HIS A 138 14.87 -0.92 -19.47
CA HIS A 138 13.87 0.14 -19.57
C HIS A 138 13.70 0.87 -18.23
N HIS A 139 13.75 2.20 -18.33
CA HIS A 139 13.07 3.13 -17.43
C HIS A 139 11.58 2.73 -17.32
N LEU A 140 11.18 2.04 -16.26
CA LEU A 140 9.77 1.91 -15.92
C LEU A 140 9.35 3.14 -15.12
N ARG A 141 9.02 4.20 -15.87
CA ARG A 141 8.19 5.30 -15.40
C ARG A 141 6.81 4.71 -15.06
N ALA A 142 6.45 4.72 -13.79
CA ALA A 142 5.10 4.38 -13.36
C ALA A 142 4.12 5.40 -13.96
N SER A 143 3.40 4.98 -15.00
CA SER A 143 2.29 5.74 -15.56
C SER A 143 1.11 5.69 -14.61
N SER A 144 0.85 6.80 -13.93
CA SER A 144 -0.42 7.08 -13.25
C SER A 144 -1.54 7.06 -14.29
N LYS A 145 -2.23 5.92 -14.42
CA LYS A 145 -3.47 5.86 -15.22
C LYS A 145 -4.59 6.52 -14.42
N VAL A 146 -4.99 7.69 -14.89
CA VAL A 146 -6.22 8.39 -14.49
C VAL A 146 -7.40 7.44 -14.73
N TYR A 147 -8.08 7.05 -13.65
CA TYR A 147 -9.29 6.23 -13.71
C TYR A 147 -10.47 7.10 -14.14
N LYS A 148 -11.15 6.72 -15.21
CA LYS A 148 -12.47 7.26 -15.58
C LYS A 148 -13.54 6.39 -14.90
N PRO A 149 -14.48 6.97 -14.14
CA PRO A 149 -15.59 6.20 -13.58
C PRO A 149 -16.50 5.71 -14.70
N ILE A 150 -16.77 4.41 -14.73
CA ILE A 150 -17.81 3.81 -15.56
C ILE A 150 -19.14 4.08 -14.86
N LEU A 151 -19.99 4.88 -15.51
CA LEU A 151 -21.38 5.10 -15.14
C LEU A 151 -22.25 3.98 -15.74
N ASP A 152 -23.21 3.55 -14.92
CA ASP A 152 -24.44 2.84 -15.24
C ASP A 152 -24.38 1.40 -15.75
N GLU A 153 -24.78 0.46 -14.88
CA GLU A 153 -25.74 -0.59 -15.25
C GLU A 153 -26.71 -0.88 -14.09
N LYS A 154 -27.86 -0.21 -14.14
CA LYS A 154 -29.22 -0.75 -13.99
C LYS A 154 -29.42 -1.89 -12.97
N LEU A 155 -29.97 -1.56 -11.80
CA LEU A 155 -30.54 -2.53 -10.85
C LEU A 155 -31.70 -3.33 -11.50
N PRO A 156 -31.78 -4.65 -11.30
CA PRO A 156 -33.00 -5.40 -11.57
C PRO A 156 -34.06 -5.12 -10.49
N SER A 157 -35.25 -4.76 -10.95
CA SER A 157 -36.45 -4.52 -10.15
C SER A 157 -36.93 -5.78 -9.41
N LEU A 158 -37.19 -5.64 -8.10
CA LEU A 158 -37.79 -6.67 -7.25
C LEU A 158 -39.24 -6.99 -7.68
N PRO A 159 -39.69 -8.26 -7.60
CA PRO A 159 -41.08 -8.61 -7.85
C PRO A 159 -41.97 -8.14 -6.69
N GLN A 160 -43.06 -7.45 -7.03
CA GLN A 160 -44.11 -7.10 -6.06
C GLN A 160 -44.87 -8.36 -5.64
N LYS A 161 -44.91 -8.60 -4.33
CA LYS A 161 -45.70 -9.66 -3.70
C LYS A 161 -47.16 -9.18 -3.64
N ASN A 162 -48.02 -9.78 -4.45
CA ASN A 162 -49.46 -9.65 -4.28
C ASN A 162 -49.86 -10.52 -3.08
N GLU A 163 -50.46 -9.92 -2.07
CA GLU A 163 -51.21 -10.64 -1.03
C GLU A 163 -52.72 -10.61 -1.36
N PRO A 164 -53.45 -11.65 -0.94
CA PRO A 164 -54.85 -11.88 -1.29
C PRO A 164 -55.84 -10.92 -0.61
#